data_AF-A0A543JPD1-F1
#
_entry.id   AF-A0A543JPD1-F1
#
_cell.length_a   1.000
_cell.length_b   1.000
_cell.length_c   1.000
_cell.angle_alpha   90.00
_cell.angle_beta   90.00
_cell.angle_gamma   90.00
#
_symmetry.space_group_name_H-M   'P 1'
#
loop_
_entity.id
_entity.type
_entity.pdbx_description
1 polymer ?
#
loop_
_entity_poly.entity_id
_entity_poly.type
_entity_poly.pdbx_seq_one_letter_code
_entity_poly.pdbx_strand_id
1 'polypeptide(L)'
;MRIAVVLAAVAALLGAALTPTWEVRHAEVRAPRPAAGIVVNYQVDGVSRIHKLQSDLVIGPGTLRAEIDLVNGTIVGDLWLPPSDGYFVVFGFVPTTARTGLVPVAKVTGTIKEGQVEANARLDIELDDVAVDAQPLDVGPTCRTVEAASIDLEGPFELARMRMKGVYPIPPFAGCQGRERLDPLLTGLISGPGNAIDLTLTLLPGIP
;
A
#
# COMPACT_ATOMS: atom_id res chain seq x y z
N MET A 1 79.90 58.89 -52.51
CA MET A 1 78.79 58.92 -53.48
C MET A 1 78.04 57.60 -53.32
N ARG A 2 76.96 57.59 -52.53
CA ARG A 2 75.55 57.59 -52.99
C ARG A 2 75.17 56.33 -53.79
N ILE A 3 74.08 55.68 -53.33
CA ILE A 3 73.19 54.72 -54.03
C ILE A 3 73.63 53.25 -53.90
N ALA A 4 72.78 52.25 -53.62
CA ALA A 4 71.45 52.15 -53.03
C ALA A 4 71.18 50.66 -52.73
N VAL A 5 70.43 50.42 -51.64
CA VAL A 5 69.29 49.48 -51.50
C VAL A 5 69.23 48.28 -52.46
N VAL A 6 69.24 47.06 -51.93
CA VAL A 6 68.10 46.12 -51.92
C VAL A 6 68.26 45.13 -50.75
N LEU A 7 67.39 45.24 -49.74
CA LEU A 7 67.13 44.25 -48.71
C LEU A 7 66.07 43.28 -49.24
N ALA A 8 66.40 42.00 -49.39
CA ALA A 8 65.42 40.94 -49.61
C ALA A 8 65.06 40.30 -48.25
N ALA A 9 63.92 40.70 -47.69
CA ALA A 9 63.34 40.04 -46.52
C ALA A 9 62.44 38.89 -47.01
N VAL A 10 62.87 37.65 -46.79
CA VAL A 10 62.05 36.45 -47.04
C VAL A 10 61.19 36.21 -45.80
N ALA A 11 59.91 36.54 -45.89
CA ALA A 11 58.92 36.24 -44.87
C ALA A 11 58.52 34.76 -44.95
N ALA A 12 58.88 33.96 -43.95
CA ALA A 12 58.39 32.60 -43.79
C ALA A 12 56.97 32.65 -43.17
N LEU A 13 55.95 32.56 -44.03
CA LEU A 13 54.56 32.35 -43.65
C LEU A 13 54.37 30.88 -43.26
N LEU A 14 54.41 30.57 -41.96
CA LEU A 14 53.92 29.29 -41.44
C LEU A 14 52.40 29.36 -41.37
N GLY A 15 51.74 28.74 -42.34
CA GLY A 15 50.28 28.63 -42.39
C GLY A 15 49.75 27.82 -41.21
N ALA A 16 48.90 28.45 -40.39
CA ALA A 16 48.09 27.75 -39.41
C ALA A 16 47.01 26.94 -40.14
N ALA A 17 47.18 25.63 -40.23
CA ALA A 17 46.15 24.73 -40.74
C ALA A 17 45.03 24.62 -39.69
N LEU A 18 43.93 25.34 -39.91
CA LEU A 18 42.68 25.14 -39.17
C LEU A 18 42.05 23.83 -39.66
N THR A 19 42.29 22.72 -38.96
CA THR A 19 41.55 21.48 -39.20
C THR A 19 40.19 21.58 -38.50
N PRO A 20 39.05 21.53 -39.22
CA PRO A 20 37.75 21.52 -38.59
C PRO A 20 37.59 20.23 -37.78
N THR A 21 37.49 20.36 -36.45
CA THR A 21 37.18 19.24 -35.56
C THR A 21 35.66 19.09 -35.48
N TRP A 22 35.11 18.27 -36.37
CA TRP A 22 33.81 17.63 -36.21
C TRP A 22 33.77 16.82 -34.92
N GLU A 23 33.12 17.37 -33.89
CA GLU A 23 32.71 16.60 -32.70
C GLU A 23 31.46 15.80 -33.05
N VAL A 24 31.58 14.46 -33.06
CA VAL A 24 30.43 13.57 -33.14
C VAL A 24 29.68 13.66 -31.81
N ARG A 25 28.61 14.46 -31.78
CA ARG A 25 27.67 14.46 -30.65
C ARG A 25 26.82 13.20 -30.74
N HIS A 26 27.16 12.20 -29.94
CA HIS A 26 26.26 11.08 -29.72
C HIS A 26 25.01 11.63 -29.03
N ALA A 27 23.83 11.32 -29.57
CA ALA A 27 22.59 11.63 -28.90
C ALA A 27 22.62 10.94 -27.53
N GLU A 28 22.47 11.72 -26.46
CA GLU A 28 22.40 11.18 -25.11
C GLU A 28 21.16 10.29 -25.03
N VAL A 29 21.37 8.99 -24.86
CA VAL A 29 20.28 8.03 -24.66
C VAL A 29 19.71 8.30 -23.29
N ARG A 30 18.62 9.06 -23.26
CA ARG A 30 17.89 9.34 -22.03
C ARG A 30 17.40 8.02 -21.46
N ALA A 31 17.68 7.78 -20.17
CA ALA A 31 17.13 6.63 -19.48
C ALA A 31 15.61 6.56 -19.69
N PRO A 32 15.01 5.37 -19.91
CA PRO A 32 13.57 5.23 -19.97
C PRO A 32 12.96 5.90 -18.74
N ARG A 33 12.08 6.88 -18.95
CA ARG A 33 11.21 7.31 -17.85
C ARG A 33 10.36 6.08 -17.49
N PRO A 34 10.22 5.72 -16.20
CA PRO A 34 9.20 4.75 -15.81
C PRO A 34 7.88 5.21 -16.44
N ALA A 35 7.15 4.29 -17.06
CA ALA A 35 5.80 4.60 -17.51
C ALA A 35 5.05 5.13 -16.27
N ALA A 36 4.60 6.39 -16.33
CA ALA A 36 3.86 6.96 -15.22
C ALA A 36 2.60 6.11 -15.03
N GLY A 37 2.48 5.41 -13.89
CA GLY A 37 1.29 4.65 -13.57
C GLY A 37 0.06 5.56 -13.53
N ILE A 38 -1.11 5.00 -13.79
CA ILE A 38 -2.37 5.74 -13.65
C ILE A 38 -2.71 5.76 -12.16
N VAL A 39 -2.87 6.96 -11.60
CA VAL A 39 -3.33 7.13 -10.23
C VAL A 39 -4.85 7.18 -10.21
N VAL A 40 -5.47 6.27 -9.46
CA VAL A 40 -6.91 6.16 -9.28
C VAL A 40 -7.25 6.10 -7.79
N ASN A 41 -8.44 6.57 -7.43
CA ASN A 41 -8.95 6.47 -6.07
C ASN A 41 -10.13 5.49 -6.05
N TYR A 42 -10.11 4.57 -5.09
CA TYR A 42 -11.18 3.62 -4.85
C TYR A 42 -11.81 3.90 -3.49
N GLN A 43 -13.13 3.76 -3.40
CA GLN A 43 -13.81 3.49 -2.15
C GLN A 43 -13.65 2.00 -1.83
N VAL A 44 -13.38 1.68 -0.57
CA VAL A 44 -13.21 0.30 -0.09
C VAL A 44 -14.31 -0.01 0.90
N ASP A 45 -15.18 -0.96 0.53
CA ASP A 45 -16.21 -1.51 1.40
C ASP A 45 -15.96 -3.00 1.56
N GLY A 46 -16.29 -3.58 2.71
CA GLY A 46 -16.12 -5.01 2.85
C GLY A 46 -16.68 -5.61 4.12
N VAL A 47 -16.51 -6.92 4.22
CA VAL A 47 -16.85 -7.71 5.39
C VAL A 47 -15.72 -8.68 5.65
N SER A 48 -15.31 -8.77 6.91
CA SER A 48 -14.36 -9.78 7.39
C SER A 48 -15.05 -10.72 8.36
N ARG A 49 -15.09 -12.00 8.04
CA ARG A 49 -15.53 -13.06 8.94
C ARG A 49 -14.39 -13.45 9.88
N ILE A 50 -14.61 -13.21 11.17
CA ILE A 50 -13.68 -13.59 12.23
C ILE A 50 -13.96 -15.04 12.61
N HIS A 51 -13.07 -15.94 12.23
CA HIS A 51 -13.34 -17.38 12.21
C HIS A 51 -13.64 -17.93 13.61
N LYS A 52 -12.82 -17.63 14.62
CA LYS A 52 -13.07 -18.16 15.98
C LYS A 52 -14.35 -17.63 16.61
N LEU A 53 -14.75 -16.41 16.27
CA LEU A 53 -15.96 -15.77 16.80
C LEU A 53 -17.22 -16.09 15.98
N GLN A 54 -17.07 -16.71 14.81
CA GLN A 54 -18.18 -17.02 13.89
C GLN A 54 -19.06 -15.80 13.60
N SER A 55 -18.43 -14.65 13.46
CA SER A 55 -19.09 -13.34 13.38
C SER A 55 -18.43 -12.48 12.31
N ASP A 56 -19.18 -11.51 11.80
CA ASP A 56 -18.75 -10.64 10.71
C ASP A 56 -18.44 -9.23 11.23
N LEU A 57 -17.31 -8.67 10.79
CA LEU A 57 -16.92 -7.29 10.99
C LEU A 57 -17.11 -6.54 9.66
N VAL A 58 -17.97 -5.52 9.66
CA VAL A 58 -18.18 -4.67 8.49
C VAL A 58 -17.04 -3.66 8.41
N ILE A 59 -16.43 -3.52 7.23
CA ILE A 59 -15.30 -2.63 6.96
C ILE A 59 -15.75 -1.53 6.02
N GLY A 60 -15.42 -0.28 6.37
CA GLY A 60 -15.61 0.87 5.50
C GLY A 60 -16.89 1.68 5.77
N PRO A 61 -17.15 2.70 4.94
CA PRO A 61 -16.42 3.02 3.71
C PRO A 61 -15.02 3.60 3.98
N GLY A 62 -13.99 2.97 3.41
CA GLY A 62 -12.60 3.44 3.40
C GLY A 62 -12.15 3.92 2.02
N THR A 63 -10.86 4.23 1.87
CA THR A 63 -10.29 4.70 0.61
C THR A 63 -8.97 4.00 0.28
N LEU A 64 -8.74 3.76 -1.01
CA LEU A 64 -7.46 3.29 -1.54
C LEU A 64 -7.04 4.19 -2.70
N ARG A 65 -5.94 4.92 -2.52
CA ARG A 65 -5.29 5.62 -3.62
C ARG A 65 -4.27 4.69 -4.26
N ALA A 66 -4.57 4.17 -5.44
CA ALA A 66 -3.73 3.20 -6.14
C ALA A 66 -3.03 3.84 -7.35
N GLU A 67 -1.76 3.54 -7.52
CA GLU A 67 -0.99 3.75 -8.73
C GLU A 67 -0.87 2.42 -9.48
N ILE A 68 -1.38 2.39 -10.70
CA ILE A 68 -1.45 1.19 -11.55
C ILE A 68 -0.51 1.36 -12.74
N ASP A 69 0.54 0.55 -12.80
CA ASP A 69 1.40 0.43 -13.97
C ASP A 69 0.89 -0.71 -14.85
N LEU A 70 0.18 -0.37 -15.93
CA LEU A 70 -0.37 -1.35 -16.87
C LEU A 70 0.71 -2.00 -17.75
N VAL A 71 1.92 -1.42 -17.83
CA VAL A 71 3.03 -1.96 -18.63
C VAL A 71 3.72 -3.07 -17.84
N ASN A 72 4.02 -2.82 -16.56
CA ASN A 72 4.67 -3.78 -15.69
C ASN A 72 3.68 -4.68 -14.94
N GLY A 73 2.38 -4.36 -14.99
CA GLY A 73 1.34 -5.10 -14.28
C GLY A 73 1.47 -4.97 -12.76
N THR A 74 1.93 -3.83 -12.25
CA THR A 74 2.13 -3.61 -10.80
C THR A 74 1.16 -2.59 -10.25
N ILE A 75 0.71 -2.82 -9.02
CA ILE A 75 -0.18 -1.94 -8.27
C ILE A 75 0.52 -1.58 -6.97
N VAL A 76 0.54 -0.29 -6.63
CA VAL A 76 0.96 0.19 -5.31
C VAL A 76 -0.09 1.15 -4.81
N GLY A 77 -0.53 1.05 -3.55
CA GLY A 77 -1.57 1.92 -3.04
C GLY A 77 -1.46 2.29 -1.57
N ASP A 78 -1.92 3.50 -1.26
CA ASP A 78 -2.12 3.99 0.08
C ASP A 78 -3.56 3.71 0.51
N LEU A 79 -3.71 2.78 1.45
CA LEU A 79 -4.99 2.36 2.02
C LEU A 79 -5.29 3.19 3.27
N TRP A 80 -6.55 3.55 3.45
CA TRP A 80 -7.09 4.09 4.69
C TRP A 80 -8.44 3.45 4.97
N LEU A 81 -8.64 3.00 6.21
CA LEU A 81 -9.88 2.40 6.68
C LEU A 81 -10.34 3.12 7.94
N PRO A 82 -11.62 3.48 8.06
CA PRO A 82 -12.16 3.94 9.34
C PRO A 82 -12.21 2.77 10.35
N PRO A 83 -12.22 3.05 11.65
CA PRO A 83 -12.53 2.04 12.65
C PRO A 83 -13.91 1.43 12.42
N SER A 84 -14.03 0.14 12.70
CA SER A 84 -15.24 -0.65 12.53
C SER A 84 -15.80 -1.09 13.87
N ASP A 85 -17.08 -0.81 14.13
CA ASP A 85 -17.76 -1.33 15.32
C ASP A 85 -18.24 -2.77 15.06
N GLY A 86 -17.78 -3.71 15.88
CA GLY A 86 -18.12 -5.12 15.80
C GLY A 86 -19.07 -5.55 16.92
N TYR A 87 -19.99 -6.46 16.60
CA TYR A 87 -20.84 -7.15 17.56
C TYR A 87 -20.61 -8.66 17.44
N PHE A 88 -20.32 -9.29 18.57
CA PHE A 88 -19.88 -10.68 18.66
C PHE A 88 -20.65 -11.40 19.77
N VAL A 89 -20.81 -12.71 19.65
CA VAL A 89 -21.41 -13.54 20.72
C VAL A 89 -20.36 -14.55 21.19
N VAL A 90 -19.56 -14.16 22.17
CA VAL A 90 -18.50 -15.01 22.72
C VAL A 90 -19.13 -16.19 23.48
N PHE A 91 -18.57 -17.39 23.29
CA PHE A 91 -19.10 -18.66 23.81
C PHE A 91 -20.55 -19.00 23.40
N GLY A 92 -21.14 -18.27 22.45
CA GLY A 92 -22.51 -18.49 21.98
C GLY A 92 -23.62 -17.90 22.87
N PHE A 93 -23.27 -17.21 23.96
CA PHE A 93 -24.27 -16.57 24.83
C PHE A 93 -23.85 -15.21 25.42
N VAL A 94 -22.59 -14.79 25.28
CA VAL A 94 -22.10 -13.53 25.86
C VAL A 94 -22.00 -12.46 24.76
N PRO A 95 -22.95 -11.53 24.64
CA PRO A 95 -22.83 -10.39 23.74
C PRO A 95 -21.62 -9.53 24.09
N THR A 96 -20.81 -9.24 23.08
CA THR A 96 -19.58 -8.45 23.20
C THR A 96 -19.51 -7.45 22.04
N THR A 97 -19.19 -6.20 22.33
CA THR A 97 -18.89 -5.18 21.32
C THR A 97 -17.43 -4.75 21.40
N ALA A 98 -16.87 -4.32 20.27
CA ALA A 98 -15.55 -3.72 20.23
C ALA A 98 -15.45 -2.76 19.04
N ARG A 99 -14.76 -1.63 19.23
CA ARG A 99 -14.28 -0.82 18.12
C ARG A 99 -12.95 -1.41 17.65
N THR A 100 -12.89 -1.75 16.37
CA THR A 100 -11.72 -2.39 15.74
C THR A 100 -11.05 -1.42 14.77
N GLY A 101 -9.79 -1.09 15.02
CA GLY A 101 -8.93 -0.39 14.09
C GLY A 101 -8.24 -1.36 13.14
N LEU A 102 -8.24 -1.06 11.84
CA LEU A 102 -7.47 -1.78 10.82
C LEU A 102 -6.45 -0.81 10.23
N VAL A 103 -5.26 -0.76 10.80
CA VAL A 103 -4.27 0.30 10.54
C VAL A 103 -3.18 -0.20 9.59
N PRO A 104 -3.09 0.32 8.35
CA PRO A 104 -2.06 -0.10 7.41
C PRO A 104 -0.66 0.28 7.89
N VAL A 105 0.25 -0.70 7.94
CA VAL A 105 1.67 -0.48 8.34
C VAL A 105 2.59 -0.28 7.13
N ALA A 106 2.08 -0.54 5.93
CA ALA A 106 2.79 -0.37 4.66
C ALA A 106 1.80 -0.10 3.53
N LYS A 107 2.33 0.36 2.39
CA LYS A 107 1.56 0.45 1.14
C LYS A 107 1.08 -0.94 0.72
N VAL A 108 -0.14 -0.99 0.20
CA VAL A 108 -0.67 -2.18 -0.47
C VAL A 108 0.14 -2.39 -1.74
N THR A 109 0.57 -3.62 -1.98
CA THR A 109 1.27 -4.01 -3.21
C THR A 109 0.46 -5.04 -3.94
N GLY A 110 0.39 -4.98 -5.27
CA GLY A 110 -0.27 -6.00 -6.06
C GLY A 110 0.31 -6.16 -7.44
N THR A 111 -0.11 -7.23 -8.11
CA THR A 111 0.25 -7.55 -9.48
C THR A 111 -0.98 -7.92 -10.28
N ILE A 112 -0.95 -7.62 -11.58
CA ILE A 112 -1.99 -7.97 -12.54
C ILE A 112 -1.41 -9.07 -13.44
N LYS A 113 -1.99 -10.27 -13.37
CA LYS A 113 -1.59 -11.43 -14.20
C LYS A 113 -2.84 -12.02 -14.82
N GLU A 114 -2.85 -12.17 -16.14
CA GLU A 114 -3.94 -12.85 -16.87
C GLU A 114 -5.36 -12.30 -16.54
N GLY A 115 -5.47 -10.99 -16.29
CA GLY A 115 -6.75 -10.36 -15.92
C GLY A 115 -7.18 -10.57 -14.47
N GLN A 116 -6.31 -11.15 -13.63
CA GLN A 116 -6.49 -11.27 -12.18
C GLN A 116 -5.56 -10.30 -11.44
N VAL A 117 -6.03 -9.79 -10.32
CA VAL A 117 -5.23 -9.03 -9.36
C VAL A 117 -4.88 -9.95 -8.19
N GLU A 118 -3.61 -9.98 -7.85
CA GLU A 118 -3.09 -10.50 -6.58
C GLU A 118 -2.55 -9.31 -5.80
N ALA A 119 -3.05 -9.05 -4.59
CA ALA A 119 -2.62 -7.93 -3.76
C ALA A 119 -2.31 -8.40 -2.33
N ASN A 120 -1.37 -7.73 -1.67
CA ASN A 120 -1.03 -7.94 -0.28
C ASN A 120 -1.23 -6.63 0.49
N ALA A 121 -1.96 -6.71 1.60
CA ALA A 121 -2.10 -5.64 2.58
C ALA A 121 -1.53 -6.11 3.93
N ARG A 122 -0.88 -5.20 4.65
CA ARG A 122 -0.36 -5.44 6.00
C ARG A 122 -0.98 -4.46 6.97
N LEU A 123 -1.72 -4.97 7.95
CA LEU A 123 -2.52 -4.15 8.87
C LEU A 123 -2.23 -4.54 10.32
N ASP A 124 -2.01 -3.57 11.19
CA ASP A 124 -2.17 -3.77 12.63
C ASP A 124 -3.67 -3.80 12.94
N ILE A 125 -4.08 -4.75 13.78
CA ILE A 125 -5.46 -4.84 14.27
C ILE A 125 -5.46 -4.29 15.69
N GLU A 126 -6.16 -3.19 15.89
CA GLU A 126 -6.26 -2.48 17.18
C GLU A 126 -7.67 -2.66 17.75
N LEU A 127 -7.77 -2.75 19.08
CA LEU A 127 -9.04 -2.90 19.79
C LEU A 127 -9.18 -1.82 20.84
N ASP A 128 -10.31 -1.13 20.82
CA ASP A 128 -10.73 -0.21 21.87
C ASP A 128 -12.25 -0.29 22.07
N ASP A 129 -12.77 0.48 23.04
CA ASP A 129 -14.21 0.60 23.33
C ASP A 129 -14.90 -0.78 23.46
N VAL A 130 -14.25 -1.70 24.17
CA VAL A 130 -14.71 -3.08 24.34
C VAL A 130 -15.75 -3.13 25.46
N ALA A 131 -16.87 -3.81 25.23
CA ALA A 131 -17.87 -4.08 26.26
C ALA A 131 -18.33 -5.54 26.20
N VAL A 132 -18.52 -6.13 27.38
CA VAL A 132 -19.02 -7.50 27.57
C VAL A 132 -20.31 -7.40 28.37
N ASP A 133 -21.43 -7.89 27.85
CA ASP A 133 -22.75 -7.75 28.48
C ASP A 133 -23.08 -6.29 28.84
N ALA A 134 -22.77 -5.36 27.92
CA ALA A 134 -22.89 -3.90 28.11
C ALA A 134 -22.04 -3.30 29.25
N GLN A 135 -21.16 -4.08 29.87
CA GLN A 135 -20.18 -3.61 30.85
C GLN A 135 -18.85 -3.32 30.13
N PRO A 136 -18.31 -2.09 30.19
CA PRO A 136 -17.01 -1.76 29.62
C PRO A 136 -15.89 -2.66 30.18
N LEU A 137 -15.08 -3.19 29.28
CA LEU A 137 -13.85 -3.92 29.56
C LEU A 137 -12.66 -3.03 29.19
N ASP A 138 -11.87 -2.66 30.18
CA ASP A 138 -10.67 -1.85 29.96
C ASP A 138 -9.54 -2.70 29.35
N VAL A 139 -9.33 -2.52 28.05
CA VAL A 139 -8.23 -3.14 27.29
C VAL A 139 -6.98 -2.27 27.22
N GLY A 140 -7.01 -1.05 27.79
CA GLY A 140 -5.91 -0.10 27.73
C GLY A 140 -5.72 0.55 26.36
N PRO A 141 -4.80 1.52 26.26
CA PRO A 141 -4.64 2.36 25.07
C PRO A 141 -3.78 1.74 23.96
N THR A 142 -3.21 0.56 24.20
CA THR A 142 -2.21 -0.07 23.31
C THR A 142 -2.59 -1.48 22.88
N CYS A 143 -3.88 -1.85 23.00
CA CYS A 143 -4.32 -3.19 22.69
C CYS A 143 -4.33 -3.43 21.17
N ARG A 144 -3.35 -4.18 20.68
CA ARG A 144 -3.19 -4.46 19.25
C ARG A 144 -2.46 -5.77 18.98
N THR A 145 -2.43 -6.19 17.72
CA THR A 145 -1.65 -7.36 17.31
C THR A 145 -0.14 -7.13 17.52
N VAL A 146 0.58 -8.20 17.91
CA VAL A 146 2.04 -8.18 18.13
C VAL A 146 2.80 -7.87 16.84
N GLU A 147 2.25 -8.32 15.72
CA GLU A 147 2.74 -8.06 14.37
C GLU A 147 1.57 -7.75 13.45
N ALA A 148 1.86 -7.13 12.30
CA ALA A 148 0.85 -6.83 11.30
C ALA A 148 0.28 -8.10 10.67
N ALA A 149 -1.04 -8.20 10.60
CA ALA A 149 -1.73 -9.23 9.83
C ALA A 149 -1.43 -9.03 8.34
N SER A 150 -0.92 -10.08 7.70
CA SER A 150 -0.71 -10.13 6.25
C SER A 150 -1.94 -10.70 5.58
N ILE A 151 -2.54 -9.93 4.68
CA ILE A 151 -3.78 -10.27 3.98
C ILE A 151 -3.50 -10.32 2.50
N ASP A 152 -3.48 -11.54 1.96
CA ASP A 152 -3.42 -11.78 0.53
C ASP A 152 -4.84 -11.75 -0.04
N LEU A 153 -5.02 -10.96 -1.08
CA LEU A 153 -6.29 -10.67 -1.74
C LEU A 153 -6.18 -11.03 -3.21
N GLU A 154 -7.21 -11.70 -3.73
CA GLU A 154 -7.32 -12.07 -5.13
C GLU A 154 -8.69 -11.69 -5.70
N GLY A 155 -8.72 -11.33 -6.99
CA GLY A 155 -9.97 -11.02 -7.67
C GLY A 155 -9.76 -10.55 -9.12
N PRO A 156 -10.84 -10.56 -9.94
CA PRO A 156 -10.75 -10.13 -11.33
C PRO A 156 -10.40 -8.64 -11.43
N PHE A 157 -9.52 -8.32 -12.37
CA PHE A 157 -9.17 -6.93 -12.66
C PHE A 157 -10.31 -6.24 -13.42
N GLU A 158 -11.09 -5.46 -12.68
CA GLU A 158 -12.16 -4.63 -13.21
C GLU A 158 -11.99 -3.18 -12.71
N LEU A 159 -11.48 -2.31 -13.59
CA LEU A 159 -11.03 -0.96 -13.21
C LEU A 159 -12.12 -0.14 -12.52
N ALA A 160 -13.38 -0.25 -12.94
CA ALA A 160 -14.49 0.52 -12.39
C ALA A 160 -14.96 -0.01 -11.02
N ARG A 161 -14.99 -1.33 -10.86
CA ARG A 161 -15.43 -1.99 -9.63
C ARG A 161 -14.88 -3.40 -9.58
N MET A 162 -14.05 -3.73 -8.61
CA MET A 162 -13.51 -5.07 -8.43
C MET A 162 -13.90 -5.65 -7.07
N ARG A 163 -14.12 -6.97 -7.04
CA ARG A 163 -14.31 -7.71 -5.80
C ARG A 163 -13.04 -8.49 -5.49
N MET A 164 -12.49 -8.29 -4.31
CA MET A 164 -11.25 -8.91 -3.84
C MET A 164 -11.55 -9.77 -2.63
N LYS A 165 -11.08 -11.03 -2.63
CA LYS A 165 -11.30 -11.98 -1.53
C LYS A 165 -9.98 -12.46 -0.99
N GLY A 166 -9.94 -12.82 0.28
CA GLY A 166 -8.74 -13.35 0.90
C GLY A 166 -9.05 -14.19 2.13
N VAL A 167 -8.06 -14.96 2.56
CA VAL A 167 -8.04 -15.63 3.85
C VAL A 167 -6.76 -15.24 4.56
N TYR A 168 -6.86 -14.87 5.84
CA TYR A 168 -5.72 -14.37 6.59
C TYR A 168 -5.72 -14.86 8.05
N PRO A 169 -4.54 -15.03 8.66
CA PRO A 169 -4.45 -15.24 10.10
C PRO A 169 -4.55 -13.91 10.83
N ILE A 170 -5.23 -13.91 11.98
CA ILE A 170 -5.14 -12.82 12.97
C ILE A 170 -3.99 -13.17 13.93
N PRO A 171 -2.92 -12.37 14.01
CA PRO A 171 -1.80 -12.61 14.93
C PRO A 171 -2.22 -12.50 16.40
N PRO A 172 -1.37 -12.95 17.34
CA PRO A 172 -1.57 -12.72 18.78
C PRO A 172 -1.70 -11.23 19.12
N PHE A 173 -2.41 -10.94 20.21
CA PHE A 173 -2.56 -9.60 20.76
C PHE A 173 -1.56 -9.35 21.90
N ALA A 174 -1.12 -8.10 22.04
CA ALA A 174 -0.33 -7.61 23.15
C ALA A 174 -0.71 -6.17 23.50
N GLY A 175 -0.30 -5.73 24.69
CA GLY A 175 -0.60 -4.38 25.17
C GLY A 175 -2.07 -4.19 25.56
N CYS A 176 -2.81 -5.30 25.68
CA CYS A 176 -4.19 -5.37 26.09
C CYS A 176 -4.23 -5.52 27.61
N GLN A 177 -4.19 -4.39 28.29
CA GLN A 177 -4.10 -4.32 29.75
C GLN A 177 -4.84 -3.10 30.28
N GLY A 178 -5.75 -3.37 31.20
CA GLY A 178 -6.38 -2.34 32.03
C GLY A 178 -6.04 -2.61 33.49
N ARG A 179 -7.02 -3.12 34.24
CA ARG A 179 -6.84 -3.65 35.60
C ARG A 179 -6.23 -5.05 35.62
N GLU A 180 -6.35 -5.77 34.52
CA GLU A 180 -5.94 -7.17 34.34
C GLU A 180 -5.16 -7.31 33.04
N ARG A 181 -4.42 -8.42 32.90
CA ARG A 181 -3.72 -8.78 31.67
C ARG A 181 -4.64 -9.56 30.75
N LEU A 182 -5.06 -8.93 29.65
CA LEU A 182 -6.05 -9.48 28.72
C LEU A 182 -5.42 -10.09 27.46
N ASP A 183 -4.11 -9.91 27.22
CA ASP A 183 -3.41 -10.48 26.06
C ASP A 183 -3.73 -11.97 25.81
N PRO A 184 -3.67 -12.87 26.81
CA PRO A 184 -3.94 -14.30 26.56
C PRO A 184 -5.42 -14.56 26.26
N LEU A 185 -6.33 -13.78 26.85
CA LEU A 185 -7.77 -13.91 26.61
C LEU A 185 -8.11 -13.50 25.17
N LEU A 186 -7.68 -12.31 24.75
CA LEU A 186 -7.96 -11.80 23.40
C LEU A 186 -7.27 -12.65 22.33
N THR A 187 -6.03 -13.08 22.57
CA THR A 187 -5.34 -14.03 21.70
C THR A 187 -6.06 -15.37 21.60
N GLY A 188 -6.57 -15.89 22.72
CA GLY A 188 -7.31 -17.15 22.76
C GLY A 188 -8.61 -17.10 21.96
N LEU A 189 -9.36 -16.00 22.10
CA LEU A 189 -10.68 -15.81 21.51
C LEU A 189 -10.64 -15.41 20.02
N ILE A 190 -9.68 -14.58 19.62
CA ILE A 190 -9.71 -13.90 18.31
C ILE A 190 -8.63 -14.46 17.37
N SER A 191 -7.39 -14.61 17.84
CA SER A 191 -6.24 -14.92 17.00
C SER A 191 -6.28 -16.34 16.43
N GLY A 192 -5.81 -16.51 15.21
CA GLY A 192 -5.76 -17.80 14.52
C GLY A 192 -6.01 -17.68 13.01
N PRO A 193 -5.85 -18.79 12.27
CA PRO A 193 -6.08 -18.83 10.83
C PRO A 193 -7.57 -18.87 10.47
N GLY A 194 -7.87 -18.76 9.18
CA GLY A 194 -9.19 -19.04 8.61
C GLY A 194 -10.15 -17.85 8.58
N ASN A 195 -9.70 -16.65 8.92
CA ASN A 195 -10.51 -15.44 8.79
C ASN A 195 -10.65 -15.11 7.31
N ALA A 196 -11.87 -14.93 6.85
CA ALA A 196 -12.16 -14.67 5.44
C ALA A 196 -12.53 -13.19 5.28
N ILE A 197 -11.95 -12.53 4.29
CA ILE A 197 -12.25 -11.15 3.97
C ILE A 197 -12.79 -11.05 2.55
N ASP A 198 -13.78 -10.18 2.37
CA ASP A 198 -14.40 -9.90 1.09
C ASP A 198 -14.59 -8.39 0.95
N LEU A 199 -13.84 -7.82 0.02
CA LEU A 199 -13.79 -6.39 -0.24
C LEU A 199 -14.38 -6.09 -1.62
N THR A 200 -15.02 -4.94 -1.74
CA THR A 200 -15.42 -4.34 -3.00
C THR A 200 -14.75 -2.99 -3.12
N LEU A 201 -13.94 -2.83 -4.16
CA LEU A 201 -13.33 -1.55 -4.50
C LEU A 201 -14.19 -0.92 -5.59
N THR A 202 -14.63 0.31 -5.38
CA THR A 202 -15.42 1.07 -6.35
C THR A 202 -14.67 2.32 -6.76
N LEU A 203 -14.43 2.50 -8.05
CA LEU A 203 -13.70 3.65 -8.57
C LEU A 203 -14.44 4.93 -8.20
N LEU A 204 -13.76 5.82 -7.49
CA LEU A 204 -14.28 7.15 -7.19
C LEU A 204 -14.03 8.04 -8.41
N PRO A 205 -15.02 8.87 -8.79
CA PRO A 205 -14.82 9.84 -9.86
C PRO A 205 -13.67 10.78 -9.46
N GLY A 206 -12.58 10.71 -10.20
CA GLY A 206 -11.51 11.70 -10.09
C GLY A 206 -12.04 13.03 -10.58
N ILE A 207 -11.83 14.10 -9.81
CA ILE A 207 -11.91 15.45 -10.37
C ILE A 207 -10.75 15.53 -11.38
N PRO A 208 -11.01 15.85 -12.66
CA PRO A 208 -9.98 15.99 -13.68
C PRO A 208 -8.98 17.10 -13.36
#